data_AF-A0A5E5BIV6-F1
#
_entry.id   AF-A0A5E5BIV6-F1
#
_cell.length_a   1.000
_cell.length_b   1.000
_cell.length_c   1.000
_cell.angle_alpha   90.00
_cell.angle_beta   90.00
_cell.angle_gamma   90.00
#
_symmetry.space_group_name_H-M   'P 1'
#
loop_
_entity.id
_entity.type
_entity.pdbx_description
1 polymer ?
#
loop_
_entity_poly.entity_id
_entity_poly.type
_entity_poly.pdbx_seq_one_letter_code
_entity_poly.pdbx_strand_id
1 'polypeptide(L)'
;MSRQKKPRNKRYSPGRNRCGVHLRTEPWKVGAMLDPVVAVIDELEQQGTVNVDEKGRAIVRNAADGQWYTASDSIMGIVDAFEIHQLRCGRQMPLEPLRQLVRKLDVGMPLFDTDTVPARAALTVLRAEAMNMRADYARDLANTVSIQDKLNTAREAGAP
;
A
#
# COMPACT_ATOMS: atom_id res chain seq x y z
N MET A 1 41.44 -42.01 3.10
CA MET A 1 40.64 -42.19 1.87
C MET A 1 39.57 -41.12 1.79
N SER A 2 39.77 -40.09 0.96
CA SER A 2 38.83 -38.98 0.77
C SER A 2 37.67 -39.40 -0.14
N ARG A 3 36.44 -39.40 0.38
CA ARG A 3 35.23 -39.63 -0.42
C ARG A 3 35.05 -38.47 -1.41
N GLN A 4 35.34 -38.70 -2.69
CA GLN A 4 34.99 -37.76 -3.76
C GLN A 4 33.46 -37.63 -3.87
N LYS A 5 32.94 -36.40 -3.74
CA LYS A 5 31.52 -36.10 -3.92
C LYS A 5 31.15 -36.28 -5.39
N LYS A 6 30.11 -37.09 -5.66
CA LYS A 6 29.58 -37.31 -7.01
C LYS A 6 29.16 -35.96 -7.66
N PRO A 7 29.46 -35.75 -8.95
CA PRO A 7 29.06 -34.53 -9.65
C PRO A 7 27.53 -34.41 -9.69
N ARG A 8 27.03 -33.22 -9.42
CA ARG A 8 25.59 -32.94 -9.25
C ARG A 8 24.91 -32.90 -10.63
N ASN A 9 24.43 -34.05 -11.10
CA ASN A 9 23.76 -34.20 -12.42
C ASN A 9 22.30 -33.71 -12.45
N LYS A 10 21.94 -32.73 -11.60
CA LYS A 10 20.58 -32.19 -11.55
C LYS A 10 20.47 -31.07 -12.58
N ARG A 11 19.66 -31.27 -13.62
CA ARG A 11 19.33 -30.24 -14.61
C ARG A 11 18.84 -29.00 -13.87
N TYR A 12 19.46 -27.85 -14.12
CA TYR A 12 19.04 -26.59 -13.53
C TYR A 12 17.58 -26.35 -13.90
N SER A 13 16.73 -26.27 -12.88
CA SER A 13 15.38 -25.76 -12.99
C SER A 13 15.39 -24.40 -12.28
N PRO A 14 15.00 -23.31 -12.94
CA PRO A 14 14.83 -22.04 -12.26
C PRO A 14 13.92 -22.29 -11.06
N GLY A 15 14.36 -21.87 -9.87
CA GLY A 15 13.49 -21.91 -8.70
C GLY A 15 12.19 -21.19 -9.05
N ARG A 16 11.03 -21.74 -8.63
CA ARG A 16 9.72 -21.12 -8.89
C ARG A 16 9.77 -19.67 -8.45
N ASN A 17 9.99 -18.75 -9.39
CA ASN A 17 9.88 -17.33 -9.15
C ASN A 17 8.41 -17.09 -8.78
N ARG A 18 8.13 -16.91 -7.48
CA ARG A 18 6.80 -16.55 -6.96
C ARG A 18 6.28 -15.23 -7.54
N CYS A 19 7.10 -14.53 -8.33
CA CYS A 19 6.78 -13.33 -9.09
C CYS A 19 5.50 -13.48 -9.92
N GLY A 20 5.25 -14.65 -10.52
CA GLY A 20 4.11 -14.80 -11.43
C GLY A 20 2.75 -15.11 -10.78
N VAL A 21 2.66 -15.20 -9.45
CA VAL A 21 1.47 -15.69 -8.75
C VAL A 21 0.48 -14.54 -8.48
N HIS A 22 -0.83 -14.80 -8.60
CA HIS A 22 -1.86 -13.83 -8.24
C HIS A 22 -1.90 -13.57 -6.72
N LEU A 23 -2.11 -12.31 -6.34
CA LEU A 23 -2.19 -11.87 -4.95
C LEU A 23 -3.34 -12.52 -4.18
N ARG A 24 -4.39 -13.01 -4.85
CA ARG A 24 -5.43 -13.84 -4.21
C ARG A 24 -4.89 -15.09 -3.52
N THR A 25 -3.74 -15.61 -3.96
CA THR A 25 -3.08 -16.76 -3.30
C THR A 25 -2.15 -16.33 -2.15
N GLU A 26 -1.82 -15.04 -2.08
CA GLU A 26 -1.00 -14.42 -1.04
C GLU A 26 -1.75 -13.23 -0.41
N PRO A 27 -2.99 -13.42 0.11
CA PRO A 27 -3.86 -12.33 0.55
C PRO A 27 -3.27 -11.48 1.68
N TRP A 28 -2.38 -12.06 2.49
CA TRP A 28 -1.67 -11.35 3.55
C TRP A 28 -0.79 -10.20 3.02
N LYS A 29 -0.36 -10.24 1.75
CA LYS A 29 0.36 -9.12 1.13
C LYS A 29 -0.54 -7.93 0.83
N VAL A 30 -1.77 -8.20 0.39
CA VAL A 30 -2.78 -7.15 0.18
C VAL A 30 -3.23 -6.59 1.54
N GLY A 31 -3.43 -7.48 2.51
CA GLY A 31 -3.72 -7.10 3.91
C GLY A 31 -2.65 -6.18 4.48
N ALA A 32 -1.37 -6.56 4.41
CA ALA A 32 -0.27 -5.74 4.90
C ALA A 32 -0.25 -4.30 4.35
N MET A 33 -0.73 -4.09 3.12
CA MET A 33 -0.81 -2.76 2.49
C MET A 33 -2.08 -1.99 2.90
N LEU A 34 -3.24 -2.64 2.92
CA LEU A 34 -4.54 -1.96 3.11
C LEU A 34 -5.04 -1.97 4.56
N ASP A 35 -4.70 -2.99 5.34
CA ASP A 35 -5.17 -3.15 6.73
C ASP A 35 -4.79 -1.97 7.64
N PRO A 36 -3.59 -1.35 7.55
CA PRO A 36 -3.27 -0.18 8.37
C PRO A 36 -4.23 0.99 8.15
N VAL A 37 -4.67 1.21 6.91
CA VAL A 37 -5.63 2.28 6.59
C VAL A 37 -7.04 1.91 7.03
N VAL A 38 -7.44 0.65 6.83
CA VAL A 38 -8.73 0.16 7.33
C VAL A 38 -8.82 0.33 8.85
N ALA A 39 -7.73 0.06 9.57
CA ALA A 39 -7.67 0.21 11.02
C ALA A 39 -7.88 1.67 11.47
N VAL A 40 -7.39 2.67 10.72
CA VAL A 40 -7.67 4.09 11.02
C VAL A 40 -9.15 4.39 10.87
N ILE A 41 -9.76 3.91 9.80
CA ILE A 41 -11.20 4.14 9.58
C ILE A 41 -12.01 3.41 10.65
N ASP A 42 -11.60 2.21 11.07
CA ASP A 42 -12.21 1.49 12.18
C ASP A 42 -12.08 2.27 13.50
N GLU A 43 -10.91 2.85 13.80
CA GLU A 43 -10.68 3.67 15.01
C GLU A 43 -11.57 4.93 15.00
N LEU A 44 -11.66 5.61 13.84
CA LEU A 44 -12.52 6.76 13.64
C LEU A 44 -14.00 6.43 13.84
N GLU A 45 -14.49 5.34 13.26
CA GLU A 45 -15.90 4.95 13.33
C GLU A 45 -16.29 4.43 14.72
N GLN A 46 -15.39 3.72 15.42
CA GLN A 46 -15.70 3.10 16.71
C GLN A 46 -15.45 4.03 17.89
N GLN A 47 -14.36 4.80 17.85
CA GLN A 47 -13.88 5.59 18.98
C GLN A 47 -14.03 7.09 18.76
N GLY A 48 -14.27 7.53 17.51
CA GLY A 48 -14.32 8.96 17.16
C GLY A 48 -12.97 9.66 17.31
N THR A 49 -11.87 8.91 17.44
CA THR A 49 -10.52 9.42 17.68
C THR A 49 -9.50 8.68 16.82
N VAL A 50 -8.31 9.24 16.66
CA VAL A 50 -7.16 8.61 16.01
C VAL A 50 -5.90 8.88 16.80
N ASN A 51 -4.96 7.93 16.76
CA ASN A 51 -3.62 8.16 17.26
C ASN A 51 -2.90 9.23 16.42
N VAL A 52 -2.26 10.19 17.10
CA VAL A 52 -1.52 11.29 16.48
C VAL A 52 -0.06 11.33 16.94
N ASP A 53 0.82 11.89 16.10
CA ASP A 53 2.19 12.25 16.48
C ASP A 53 2.24 13.51 17.37
N GLU A 54 3.45 13.88 17.81
CA GLU A 54 3.68 15.10 18.60
C GLU A 54 3.26 16.39 17.87
N LYS A 55 3.07 16.34 16.55
CA LYS A 55 2.64 17.46 15.70
C LYS A 55 1.14 17.41 15.41
N GLY A 56 0.39 16.48 16.00
CA GLY A 56 -1.05 16.34 15.82
C GLY A 56 -1.47 15.65 14.51
N ARG A 57 -0.54 15.00 13.80
CA ARG A 57 -0.85 14.29 12.55
C ARG A 57 -1.23 12.85 12.84
N ALA A 58 -2.30 12.36 12.22
CA ALA A 58 -2.73 10.98 12.35
C ALA A 58 -1.60 10.01 11.94
N ILE A 59 -1.39 8.96 12.72
CA ILE A 59 -0.34 7.96 12.48
C ILE A 59 -0.90 6.55 12.37
N VAL A 60 -0.23 5.73 11.57
CA VAL A 60 -0.52 4.32 11.40
C VAL A 60 0.71 3.48 11.64
N ARG A 61 0.50 2.28 12.18
CA ARG A 61 1.55 1.29 12.30
C ARG A 61 1.40 0.27 11.19
N ASN A 62 2.43 0.13 10.37
CA ASN A 62 2.47 -0.95 9.39
C ASN A 62 2.83 -2.27 10.10
N ALA A 63 1.97 -3.28 9.96
CA ALA A 63 2.16 -4.58 10.60
C ALA A 63 3.35 -5.37 10.02
N ALA A 64 3.77 -5.08 8.78
CA ALA A 64 4.81 -5.83 8.09
C ALA A 64 6.24 -5.47 8.55
N ASP A 65 6.51 -4.19 8.81
CA ASP A 65 7.82 -3.67 9.23
C ASP A 65 7.83 -3.14 10.68
N GLY A 66 6.66 -3.02 11.30
CA GLY A 66 6.47 -2.50 12.65
C GLY A 66 6.69 -0.98 12.77
N GLN A 67 6.93 -0.28 11.66
CA GLN A 67 7.23 1.14 11.61
C GLN A 67 5.95 1.99 11.67
N TRP A 68 6.12 3.22 12.15
CA TRP A 68 5.08 4.23 12.19
C TRP A 68 5.20 5.15 10.99
N TYR A 69 4.09 5.39 10.33
CA TYR A 69 3.95 6.29 9.19
C TYR A 69 2.84 7.28 9.48
N THR A 70 2.85 8.43 8.82
CA THR A 70 1.66 9.29 8.86
C THR A 70 0.54 8.58 8.08
N ALA A 71 -0.69 8.71 8.57
CA ALA A 71 -1.86 8.14 7.93
C ALA A 71 -2.03 8.74 6.52
N SER A 72 -1.79 10.05 6.39
CA SER A 72 -1.86 10.78 5.12
C SER A 72 -0.89 10.22 4.08
N ASP A 73 0.39 10.07 4.41
CA ASP A 73 1.40 9.51 3.49
C ASP A 73 1.03 8.07 3.10
N SER A 74 0.54 7.29 4.06
CA SER A 74 0.16 5.89 3.82
C SER A 74 -1.05 5.77 2.87
N ILE A 75 -2.06 6.62 3.04
CA ILE A 75 -3.24 6.64 2.17
C ILE A 75 -2.86 7.17 0.78
N MET A 76 -2.04 8.22 0.70
CA MET A 76 -1.60 8.77 -0.58
C MET A 76 -0.73 7.80 -1.37
N GLY A 77 0.15 7.03 -0.73
CA GLY A 77 0.90 5.98 -1.42
C GLY A 77 0.01 4.89 -2.03
N ILE A 78 -1.14 4.57 -1.41
CA ILE A 78 -2.15 3.69 -2.00
C ILE A 78 -2.82 4.37 -3.19
N VAL A 79 -3.22 5.64 -3.04
CA VAL A 79 -3.84 6.42 -4.13
C VAL A 79 -2.92 6.45 -5.36
N ASP A 80 -1.64 6.77 -5.18
CA ASP A 80 -0.66 6.86 -6.27
C ASP A 80 -0.44 5.50 -6.95
N ALA A 81 -0.35 4.42 -6.18
CA ALA A 81 -0.21 3.07 -6.72
C ALA A 81 -1.42 2.68 -7.60
N PHE A 82 -2.63 2.99 -7.15
CA PHE A 82 -3.84 2.68 -7.91
C PHE A 82 -4.13 3.67 -9.04
N GLU A 83 -3.59 4.89 -8.99
CA GLU A 83 -3.62 5.83 -10.10
C GLU A 83 -2.76 5.33 -11.26
N ILE A 84 -1.54 4.85 -10.96
CA ILE A 84 -0.69 4.17 -11.95
C ILE A 84 -1.40 2.91 -12.48
N HIS A 85 -2.05 2.13 -11.60
CA HIS A 85 -2.81 0.97 -12.03
C HIS A 85 -3.95 1.35 -12.99
N GLN A 86 -4.75 2.37 -12.66
CA GLN A 86 -5.82 2.91 -13.49
C GLN A 86 -5.32 3.32 -14.89
N LEU A 87 -4.16 3.98 -14.96
CA LEU A 87 -3.53 4.34 -16.23
C LEU A 87 -3.13 3.10 -17.06
N ARG A 88 -2.63 2.05 -16.40
CA ARG A 88 -2.18 0.82 -17.07
C ARG A 88 -3.33 -0.09 -17.52
N CYS A 89 -4.42 -0.16 -16.76
CA CYS A 89 -5.54 -1.06 -17.06
C CYS A 89 -6.71 -0.37 -17.77
N GLY A 90 -6.72 0.97 -17.83
CA GLY A 90 -7.76 1.77 -18.47
C GLY A 90 -9.10 1.77 -17.72
N ARG A 91 -9.13 1.34 -16.45
CA ARG A 91 -10.34 1.31 -15.62
C ARG A 91 -10.26 2.38 -14.54
N GLN A 92 -11.35 3.11 -14.36
CA GLN A 92 -11.46 4.09 -13.27
C GLN A 92 -11.52 3.39 -11.91
N MET A 93 -10.70 3.89 -10.98
CA MET A 93 -10.67 3.44 -9.60
C MET A 93 -11.31 4.50 -8.69
N PRO A 94 -12.01 4.10 -7.61
CA PRO A 94 -12.66 5.03 -6.69
C PRO A 94 -11.64 5.68 -5.74
N LEU A 95 -10.77 6.55 -6.26
CA LEU A 95 -9.66 7.14 -5.49
C LEU A 95 -10.04 8.43 -4.75
N GLU A 96 -11.04 9.15 -5.25
CA GLU A 96 -11.41 10.47 -4.72
C GLU A 96 -11.85 10.45 -3.24
N PRO A 97 -12.63 9.46 -2.74
CA PRO A 97 -12.95 9.37 -1.32
C PRO A 97 -11.72 9.32 -0.42
N LEU A 98 -10.65 8.63 -0.85
CA LEU A 98 -9.41 8.54 -0.08
C LEU A 98 -8.67 9.89 -0.07
N ARG A 99 -8.65 10.61 -1.20
CA ARG A 99 -8.07 11.95 -1.28
C ARG A 99 -8.80 12.95 -0.37
N GLN A 100 -10.13 12.87 -0.33
CA GLN A 100 -10.94 13.74 0.53
C GLN A 100 -10.70 13.44 2.02
N LEU A 101 -10.61 12.16 2.38
CA LEU A 101 -10.27 11.73 3.74
C LEU A 101 -8.90 12.28 4.17
N VAL A 102 -7.87 12.14 3.33
CA VAL A 102 -6.52 12.67 3.60
C VAL A 102 -6.54 14.18 3.82
N ARG A 103 -7.19 14.94 2.92
CA ARG A 103 -7.25 16.41 3.03
C ARG A 103 -7.85 16.85 4.37
N LYS A 104 -8.87 16.15 4.85
CA LYS A 104 -9.51 16.45 6.14
C LYS A 104 -8.64 16.04 7.33
N LEU A 105 -7.98 14.88 7.25
CA LEU A 105 -7.02 14.42 8.25
C LEU A 105 -5.84 15.40 8.40
N ASP A 106 -5.28 15.89 7.29
CA ASP A 106 -4.11 16.78 7.29
C ASP A 106 -4.36 18.12 7.98
N VAL A 107 -5.58 18.65 7.87
CA VAL A 107 -5.95 19.92 8.50
C VAL A 107 -6.63 19.75 9.85
N GLY A 108 -6.73 18.50 10.36
CA GLY A 108 -7.39 18.20 11.63
C GLY A 108 -8.90 18.52 11.63
N MET A 109 -9.55 18.43 10.47
CA MET A 109 -10.99 18.70 10.37
C MET A 109 -11.79 17.53 10.96
N PRO A 110 -12.92 17.80 11.64
CA PRO A 110 -13.84 16.74 12.06
C PRO A 110 -14.26 15.86 10.89
N LEU A 111 -14.17 14.54 11.09
CA LEU A 111 -14.59 13.52 10.13
C LEU A 111 -15.98 13.01 10.48
N PHE A 112 -16.78 12.75 9.45
CA PHE A 112 -18.14 12.24 9.57
C PHE A 112 -18.33 10.98 8.73
N ASP A 113 -19.48 10.32 8.89
CA ASP A 113 -19.86 9.16 8.09
C ASP A 113 -19.82 9.45 6.58
N THR A 114 -20.08 10.70 6.18
CA THR A 114 -19.97 11.15 4.79
C THR A 114 -18.54 11.05 4.22
N ASP A 115 -17.53 10.92 5.08
CA ASP A 115 -16.12 10.78 4.72
C ASP A 115 -15.62 9.35 4.85
N THR A 116 -15.94 8.68 5.98
CA THR A 116 -15.47 7.33 6.28
C THR A 116 -16.17 6.26 5.47
N VAL A 117 -17.49 6.36 5.26
CA VAL A 117 -18.27 5.36 4.51
C VAL A 117 -17.82 5.26 3.04
N PRO A 118 -17.67 6.38 2.29
CA PRO A 118 -17.16 6.30 0.92
C PRO A 118 -15.71 5.83 0.84
N ALA A 119 -14.86 6.21 1.80
CA ALA A 119 -13.47 5.74 1.86
C ALA A 119 -13.38 4.23 2.10
N ARG A 120 -14.21 3.68 2.99
CA ARG A 120 -14.31 2.24 3.25
C ARG A 120 -14.82 1.48 2.03
N ALA A 121 -15.83 2.01 1.34
CA ALA A 121 -16.34 1.43 0.10
C ALA A 121 -15.25 1.41 -0.98
N ALA A 122 -14.48 2.49 -1.13
CA ALA A 122 -13.34 2.57 -2.03
C ALA A 122 -12.29 1.49 -1.70
N LEU A 123 -11.84 1.38 -0.45
CA LEU A 123 -10.86 0.36 -0.03
C LEU A 123 -11.33 -1.06 -0.31
N THR A 124 -12.63 -1.33 -0.17
CA THR A 124 -13.21 -2.64 -0.49
C THR A 124 -13.05 -2.97 -1.98
N VAL A 125 -13.34 -2.01 -2.86
CA VAL A 125 -13.14 -2.16 -4.31
C VAL A 125 -11.66 -2.33 -4.64
N LEU A 126 -10.79 -1.48 -4.08
CA LEU A 126 -9.34 -1.55 -4.31
C LEU A 126 -8.75 -2.88 -3.83
N ARG A 127 -9.22 -3.41 -2.69
CA ARG A 127 -8.83 -4.74 -2.20
C ARG A 127 -9.21 -5.83 -3.19
N ALA A 128 -10.44 -5.80 -3.70
CA ALA A 128 -10.90 -6.78 -4.68
C ALA A 128 -10.05 -6.74 -5.97
N GLU A 129 -9.70 -5.54 -6.45
CA GLU A 129 -8.86 -5.37 -7.62
C GLU A 129 -7.42 -5.86 -7.36
N ALA A 130 -6.82 -5.47 -6.23
CA ALA A 130 -5.48 -5.91 -5.83
C ALA A 130 -5.37 -7.44 -5.78
N MET A 131 -6.40 -8.14 -5.29
CA MET A 131 -6.41 -9.60 -5.23
C MET A 131 -6.29 -10.26 -6.61
N ASN A 132 -6.75 -9.60 -7.67
CA ASN A 132 -6.62 -10.11 -9.04
C ASN A 132 -5.27 -9.76 -9.69
N MET A 133 -4.49 -8.87 -9.11
CA MET A 133 -3.16 -8.52 -9.62
C MET A 133 -2.15 -9.65 -9.42
N ARG A 134 -1.12 -9.69 -10.27
CA ARG A 134 0.05 -10.55 -10.06
C ARG A 134 1.01 -9.89 -9.06
N ALA A 135 1.69 -10.69 -8.26
CA ALA A 135 2.57 -10.21 -7.21
C ALA A 135 3.78 -9.43 -7.75
N ASP A 136 4.29 -9.78 -8.93
CA ASP A 136 5.31 -9.01 -9.64
C ASP A 136 4.82 -7.64 -10.08
N TYR A 137 3.63 -7.59 -10.66
CA TYR A 137 2.99 -6.35 -11.10
C TYR A 137 2.73 -5.39 -9.92
N ALA A 138 2.18 -5.90 -8.81
CA ALA A 138 1.96 -5.08 -7.62
C ALA A 138 3.27 -4.57 -7.01
N ARG A 139 4.34 -5.37 -7.05
CA ARG A 139 5.68 -4.92 -6.62
C ARG A 139 6.22 -3.83 -7.54
N ASP A 140 6.02 -3.96 -8.85
CA ASP A 140 6.43 -2.94 -9.82
C ASP A 140 5.69 -1.61 -9.59
N LEU A 141 4.39 -1.66 -9.29
CA LEU A 141 3.62 -0.47 -8.90
C LEU A 141 4.21 0.19 -7.65
N ALA A 142 4.41 -0.58 -6.57
CA ALA A 142 4.98 -0.05 -5.32
C ALA A 142 6.39 0.54 -5.51
N ASN A 143 7.22 -0.10 -6.33
CA ASN A 143 8.54 0.43 -6.68
C ASN A 143 8.44 1.74 -7.47
N THR A 144 7.49 1.83 -8.41
CA THR A 144 7.27 3.05 -9.20
C THR A 144 6.91 4.23 -8.29
N VAL A 145 5.98 4.03 -7.35
CA VAL A 145 5.61 5.05 -6.34
C VAL A 145 6.82 5.44 -5.49
N SER A 146 7.54 4.46 -4.94
CA SER A 146 8.73 4.76 -4.12
C SER A 146 9.82 5.53 -4.87
N ILE A 147 10.01 5.26 -6.16
CA ILE A 147 10.94 6.01 -7.01
C ILE A 147 10.43 7.45 -7.20
N GLN A 148 9.15 7.62 -7.50
CA GLN A 148 8.52 8.93 -7.67
C GLN A 148 8.65 9.79 -6.40
N ASP A 149 8.37 9.23 -5.23
CA ASP A 149 8.51 9.93 -3.94
C ASP A 149 9.95 10.38 -3.69
N LYS A 150 10.92 9.51 -3.97
CA LYS A 150 12.34 9.83 -3.83
C LYS A 150 12.79 10.93 -4.78
N LEU A 151 12.30 10.93 -6.02
CA LEU A 151 12.57 11.98 -7.01
C LEU A 151 11.97 13.31 -6.57
N ASN A 152 10.73 13.31 -6.07
CA ASN A 152 10.08 14.52 -5.54
C ASN A 152 10.86 15.09 -4.36
N THR A 153 11.24 14.23 -3.41
CA THR A 153 12.06 14.62 -2.24
C THR A 153 13.42 15.19 -2.66
N ALA A 154 14.10 14.57 -3.63
CA ALA A 154 15.39 15.05 -4.12
C ALA A 154 15.27 16.42 -4.81
N ARG A 155 14.20 16.62 -5.59
CA ARG A 155 13.88 17.89 -6.26
C ARG A 155 13.58 19.00 -5.25
N GLU A 156 12.84 18.70 -4.19
CA GLU A 156 12.54 19.66 -3.11
C GLU A 156 13.78 20.02 -2.28
N ALA A 157 14.70 19.07 -2.09
CA ALA A 157 15.97 19.29 -1.41
C ALA A 157 16.99 20.11 -2.23
N GLY A 158 16.64 20.53 -3.45
CA GLY A 158 17.52 21.33 -4.31
C GLY A 158 18.72 20.55 -4.85
N ALA A 159 18.63 19.21 -4.92
CA ALA A 159 19.63 18.42 -5.63
C ALA A 159 19.53 18.72 -7.15
N PRO A 160 20.68 18.83 -7.85
CA PRO A 160 20.72 19.19 -9.27
C PRO A 160 20.02 18.17 -10.18
#